data_AF-A0A7Y0PF48-F1
#
_entry.id   AF-A0A7Y0PF48-F1
#
_cell.length_a   1.000
_cell.length_b   1.000
_cell.length_c   1.000
_cell.angle_alpha   90.00
_cell.angle_beta   90.00
_cell.angle_gamma   90.00
#
_symmetry.space_group_name_H-M   'P 1'
#
loop_
_entity.id
_entity.type
_entity.pdbx_description
1 polymer ?
#
loop_
_entity_poly.entity_id
_entity_poly.type
_entity_poly.pdbx_seq_one_letter_code
_entity_poly.pdbx_strand_id
1 'polypeptide(L)'
;MQALDYYLLRAGSDVDGVLVEEFVRHRDGSTAGLRGALWRRTGWVGSSSFSRALRGDPSLLAAVVPASRRAAEEAFARLGGGALPGEEGLRDGFADYVPFATAAPLRLGPAAAPDGFHERRLYRVLFAGDVVGDGVSGRREVSGDLFSWTLRRVGNGLAWGLDVTVLLATSADDTVTPMLRELSTGVRGKGLVPVMTERFE
;
A
#
# COMPACT_ATOMS: atom_id res chain seq x y z
N MET A 1 -13.35 8.18 2.92
CA MET A 1 -13.20 6.72 2.68
C MET A 1 -11.87 6.49 1.96
N GLN A 2 -11.08 5.50 2.37
CA GLN A 2 -9.79 5.17 1.72
C GLN A 2 -10.05 4.58 0.33
N ALA A 3 -9.15 4.71 -0.65
CA ALA A 3 -9.33 3.98 -1.91
C ALA A 3 -8.76 2.58 -1.84
N LEU A 4 -9.27 1.72 -2.72
CA LEU A 4 -8.84 0.33 -2.84
C LEU A 4 -7.60 0.22 -3.74
N ASP A 5 -6.78 -0.78 -3.45
CA ASP A 5 -5.69 -1.19 -4.32
C ASP A 5 -6.16 -2.33 -5.23
N TYR A 6 -5.89 -2.20 -6.53
CA TYR A 6 -6.32 -3.17 -7.54
C TYR A 6 -5.11 -3.90 -8.12
N TYR A 7 -5.27 -5.18 -8.38
CA TYR A 7 -4.25 -6.03 -8.99
C TYR A 7 -4.88 -6.96 -10.02
N LEU A 8 -4.14 -7.20 -11.10
CA LEU A 8 -4.46 -8.25 -12.06
C LEU A 8 -3.65 -9.48 -11.72
N LEU A 9 -4.32 -10.62 -11.62
CA LEU A 9 -3.66 -11.92 -11.54
C LEU A 9 -3.44 -12.44 -12.95
N ARG A 10 -2.25 -12.98 -13.21
CA ARG A 10 -1.87 -13.57 -14.50
C ARG A 10 -1.70 -15.07 -14.40
N ALA A 11 -2.18 -15.77 -15.42
CA ALA A 11 -1.87 -17.16 -15.71
C ALA A 11 -1.15 -17.23 -17.06
N GLY A 12 0.18 -17.28 -17.03
CA GLY A 12 1.00 -17.13 -18.23
C GLY A 12 0.91 -15.71 -18.81
N SER A 13 0.53 -15.57 -20.08
CA SER A 13 0.33 -14.27 -20.74
C SER A 13 -1.03 -13.64 -20.45
N ASP A 14 -1.99 -14.42 -19.96
CA ASP A 14 -3.37 -13.99 -19.82
C ASP A 14 -3.67 -13.52 -18.40
N VAL A 15 -4.65 -12.63 -18.26
CA VAL A 15 -5.21 -12.23 -16.97
C VAL A 15 -6.28 -13.25 -16.58
N ASP A 16 -6.19 -13.83 -15.38
CA ASP A 16 -7.13 -14.85 -14.88
C ASP A 16 -8.02 -14.37 -13.73
N GLY A 17 -7.73 -13.18 -13.18
CA GLY A 17 -8.53 -12.62 -12.09
C GLY A 17 -8.21 -11.17 -11.76
N VAL A 18 -9.09 -10.59 -10.92
CA VAL A 18 -8.95 -9.24 -10.38
C VAL A 18 -8.96 -9.34 -8.86
N LEU A 19 -7.87 -8.91 -8.23
CA LEU A 19 -7.76 -8.82 -6.78
C LEU A 19 -7.93 -7.36 -6.36
N VAL A 20 -8.77 -7.13 -5.36
CA VAL A 20 -9.03 -5.82 -4.78
C VAL A 20 -8.73 -5.87 -3.29
N GLU A 21 -7.95 -4.91 -2.80
CA GLU A 21 -7.47 -4.87 -1.43
C GLU A 21 -7.78 -3.53 -0.75
N GLU A 22 -8.00 -3.59 0.56
CA GLU A 22 -8.08 -2.43 1.44
C GLU A 22 -7.11 -2.60 2.61
N PHE A 23 -6.12 -1.72 2.70
CA PHE A 23 -5.29 -1.59 3.88
C PHE A 23 -6.01 -0.77 4.95
N VAL A 24 -6.52 -1.44 5.98
CA VAL A 24 -7.12 -0.77 7.13
C VAL A 24 -6.02 -0.07 7.92
N ARG A 25 -6.20 1.22 8.23
CA ARG A 25 -5.20 2.06 8.91
C ARG A 25 -5.63 2.45 10.31
N HIS A 26 -4.67 2.55 11.23
CA HIS A 26 -4.84 3.29 12.47
C HIS A 26 -4.86 4.80 12.18
N ARG A 27 -5.29 5.60 13.18
CA ARG A 27 -5.35 7.07 13.07
C ARG A 27 -4.00 7.68 12.71
N ASP A 28 -2.92 7.07 13.17
CA ASP A 28 -1.55 7.53 12.91
C ASP A 28 -1.02 7.18 11.52
N GLY A 29 -1.78 6.45 10.69
CA GLY A 29 -1.41 6.02 9.34
C GLY A 29 -0.74 4.64 9.26
N SER A 30 -0.43 4.00 10.39
CA SER A 30 0.11 2.62 10.40
C SER A 30 -0.95 1.59 9.97
N THR A 31 -0.52 0.45 9.43
CA THR A 31 -1.43 -0.63 9.02
C THR A 31 -1.99 -1.37 10.24
N ALA A 32 -3.32 -1.37 10.37
CA ALA A 32 -4.04 -2.19 11.33
C ALA A 32 -4.35 -3.58 10.78
N GLY A 33 -4.64 -3.67 9.48
CA GLY A 33 -5.04 -4.91 8.85
C GLY A 33 -5.21 -4.81 7.35
N LEU A 34 -5.61 -5.94 6.77
CA LEU A 34 -5.88 -6.08 5.34
C LEU A 34 -7.23 -6.76 5.14
N ARG A 35 -8.03 -6.20 4.23
CA ARG A 35 -9.21 -6.82 3.65
C ARG A 35 -9.01 -6.98 2.16
N GLY A 36 -9.71 -7.92 1.55
CA GLY A 36 -9.73 -8.01 0.10
C GLY A 36 -10.76 -8.99 -0.42
N ALA A 37 -11.04 -8.85 -1.72
CA ALA A 37 -11.78 -9.82 -2.48
C ALA A 37 -11.06 -10.13 -3.78
N LEU A 38 -11.09 -11.40 -4.14
CA LEU A 38 -10.60 -11.91 -5.41
C LEU A 38 -11.79 -12.28 -6.27
N TRP A 39 -11.81 -11.76 -7.48
CA TRP A 39 -12.71 -12.20 -8.51
C TRP A 39 -12.03 -13.12 -9.51
N ARG A 40 -12.72 -14.21 -9.82
CA ARG A 40 -12.45 -15.14 -10.92
C ARG A 40 -13.77 -15.46 -11.63
N ARG A 41 -13.72 -16.27 -12.69
CA ARG A 41 -14.93 -16.73 -13.40
C ARG A 41 -15.99 -17.39 -12.51
N THR A 42 -15.59 -17.92 -11.35
CA THR A 42 -16.48 -18.53 -10.36
C THR A 42 -17.17 -17.51 -9.43
N GLY A 43 -16.83 -16.23 -9.54
CA GLY A 43 -17.38 -15.14 -8.71
C GLY A 43 -16.35 -14.53 -7.76
N TRP A 44 -16.84 -13.66 -6.90
CA TRP A 44 -16.07 -13.01 -5.83
C TRP A 44 -15.92 -13.95 -4.63
N VAL A 45 -14.71 -13.98 -4.06
CA VAL A 45 -14.41 -14.66 -2.80
C VAL A 45 -13.55 -13.75 -1.91
N GLY A 46 -13.67 -13.89 -0.59
CA GLY A 46 -12.75 -13.25 0.34
C GLY A 46 -11.31 -13.71 0.10
N SER A 47 -10.36 -12.79 0.19
CA SER A 47 -8.97 -13.05 -0.25
C SER A 47 -7.91 -12.54 0.70
N SER A 48 -8.24 -12.06 1.90
CA SER A 48 -7.27 -11.38 2.78
C SER A 48 -6.11 -12.30 3.20
N SER A 49 -6.39 -13.57 3.46
CA SER A 49 -5.35 -14.57 3.76
C SER A 49 -4.45 -14.86 2.55
N PHE A 50 -5.05 -14.98 1.35
CA PHE A 50 -4.32 -15.12 0.09
C PHE A 50 -3.43 -13.91 -0.18
N SER A 51 -3.99 -12.70 -0.03
CA SER A 51 -3.29 -11.43 -0.16
C SER A 51 -2.08 -11.34 0.77
N ARG A 52 -2.18 -11.80 2.02
CA ARG A 52 -1.03 -11.84 2.92
C ARG A 52 0.02 -12.84 2.46
N ALA A 53 -0.38 -14.06 2.11
CA ALA A 53 0.54 -15.11 1.67
C ALA A 53 1.29 -14.72 0.39
N LEU A 54 0.59 -14.07 -0.55
CA LEU A 54 1.12 -13.58 -1.81
C LEU A 54 2.38 -12.73 -1.64
N ARG A 55 2.48 -11.91 -0.59
CA ARG A 55 3.64 -11.04 -0.36
C ARG A 55 4.92 -11.79 0.03
N GLY A 56 4.82 -13.05 0.46
CA GLY A 56 5.94 -13.90 0.82
C GLY A 56 6.31 -14.95 -0.23
N ASP A 57 5.51 -15.09 -1.30
CA ASP A 57 5.71 -16.10 -2.35
C ASP A 57 6.16 -15.42 -3.66
N PRO A 58 7.43 -15.61 -4.09
CA PRO A 58 7.94 -15.01 -5.32
C PRO A 58 7.19 -15.41 -6.59
N SER A 59 6.65 -16.63 -6.63
CA SER A 59 5.91 -17.12 -7.80
C SER A 59 4.55 -16.45 -7.90
N LEU A 60 3.87 -16.26 -6.76
CA LEU A 60 2.63 -15.48 -6.71
C LEU A 60 2.88 -14.01 -7.03
N LEU A 61 3.95 -13.40 -6.51
CA LEU A 61 4.30 -12.00 -6.84
C LEU A 61 4.57 -11.80 -8.32
N ALA A 62 5.27 -12.73 -8.98
CA ALA A 62 5.54 -12.64 -10.42
C ALA A 62 4.25 -12.67 -11.27
N ALA A 63 3.21 -13.35 -10.77
CA ALA A 63 1.90 -13.43 -11.41
C ALA A 63 1.01 -12.19 -11.16
N VAL A 64 1.41 -11.27 -10.28
CA VAL A 64 0.56 -10.15 -9.83
C VAL A 64 1.03 -8.84 -10.45
N VAL A 65 0.10 -8.08 -11.00
CA VAL A 65 0.39 -6.77 -11.60
C VAL A 65 -0.43 -5.71 -10.87
N PRO A 66 0.19 -4.75 -10.17
CA PRO A 66 -0.50 -3.57 -9.68
C PRO A 66 -1.22 -2.85 -10.82
N ALA A 67 -2.49 -2.52 -10.60
CA ALA A 67 -3.35 -1.94 -11.61
C ALA A 67 -4.04 -0.68 -11.09
N SER A 68 -4.42 0.18 -12.04
CA SER A 68 -5.40 1.23 -11.79
C SER A 68 -6.80 0.62 -11.75
N ARG A 69 -7.75 1.34 -11.12
CA ARG A 69 -9.16 0.95 -11.15
C ARG A 69 -9.68 0.75 -12.57
N ARG A 70 -9.35 1.64 -13.50
CA ARG A 70 -9.74 1.53 -14.91
C ARG A 70 -9.22 0.24 -15.55
N ALA A 71 -7.97 -0.11 -15.32
CA ALA A 71 -7.40 -1.35 -15.86
C ALA A 71 -8.07 -2.61 -15.25
N ALA A 72 -8.44 -2.54 -13.97
CA ALA A 72 -9.22 -3.59 -13.31
C ALA A 72 -10.65 -3.71 -13.88
N GLU A 73 -11.32 -2.58 -14.14
CA GLU A 73 -12.63 -2.52 -14.80
C GLU A 73 -12.59 -3.19 -16.18
N GLU A 74 -11.60 -2.86 -17.00
CA GLU A 74 -11.42 -3.46 -18.33
C GLU A 74 -11.15 -4.96 -18.26
N ALA A 75 -10.30 -5.40 -17.33
CA ALA A 75 -10.00 -6.82 -17.14
C ALA A 75 -11.23 -7.60 -16.64
N PHE A 76 -11.95 -7.04 -15.67
CA PHE A 76 -13.19 -7.61 -15.12
C PHE A 76 -14.24 -7.80 -16.22
N ALA A 77 -14.45 -6.79 -17.07
CA ALA A 77 -15.35 -6.88 -18.21
C ALA A 77 -14.94 -7.96 -19.22
N ARG A 78 -13.65 -8.02 -19.61
CA ARG A 78 -13.12 -9.04 -20.55
C ARG A 78 -13.29 -10.46 -20.05
N LEU A 79 -13.22 -10.65 -18.74
CA LEU A 79 -13.37 -11.95 -18.10
C LEU A 79 -14.85 -12.34 -17.86
N GLY A 80 -15.81 -11.48 -18.25
CA GLY A 80 -17.24 -11.75 -18.18
C GLY A 80 -17.97 -11.21 -16.96
N GLY A 81 -17.32 -10.37 -16.14
CA GLY A 81 -17.93 -9.80 -14.92
C GLY A 81 -18.92 -8.66 -15.17
N GLY A 82 -18.92 -8.07 -16.38
CA GLY A 82 -19.71 -6.88 -16.70
C GLY A 82 -19.07 -5.60 -16.17
N ALA A 83 -19.86 -4.72 -15.55
CA ALA A 83 -19.36 -3.48 -14.96
C ALA A 83 -18.81 -3.73 -13.55
N LEU A 84 -17.60 -3.24 -13.26
CA LEU A 84 -17.03 -3.37 -11.91
C LEU A 84 -17.86 -2.56 -10.90
N PRO A 85 -18.23 -3.13 -9.75
CA PRO A 85 -18.94 -2.39 -8.70
C PRO A 85 -18.16 -1.16 -8.21
N GLY A 86 -18.89 -0.19 -7.67
CA GLY A 86 -18.30 0.92 -6.91
C GLY A 86 -17.50 0.42 -5.71
N GLU A 87 -16.59 1.22 -5.17
CA GLU A 87 -15.77 0.79 -4.02
C GLU A 87 -16.56 0.49 -2.75
N GLU A 88 -17.77 1.04 -2.61
CA GLU A 88 -18.69 0.67 -1.53
C GLU A 88 -19.20 -0.76 -1.74
N GLY A 89 -19.76 -1.08 -2.91
CA GLY A 89 -20.21 -2.44 -3.23
C GLY A 89 -19.09 -3.49 -3.28
N LEU A 90 -17.85 -3.09 -3.58
CA LEU A 90 -16.69 -4.00 -3.48
C LEU A 90 -16.39 -4.37 -2.01
N ARG A 91 -16.57 -3.44 -1.08
CA ARG A 91 -16.35 -3.69 0.35
C ARG A 91 -17.37 -4.66 0.94
N ASP A 92 -18.60 -4.68 0.41
CA ASP A 92 -19.60 -5.67 0.81
C ASP A 92 -19.15 -7.11 0.51
N GLY A 93 -18.26 -7.29 -0.47
CA GLY A 93 -17.65 -8.57 -0.82
C GLY A 93 -16.44 -8.98 0.03
N PHE A 94 -15.96 -8.13 0.93
CA PHE A 94 -14.82 -8.44 1.81
C PHE A 94 -15.26 -9.38 2.95
N ALA A 95 -15.18 -10.68 2.67
CA ALA A 95 -15.65 -11.71 3.59
C ALA A 95 -14.67 -12.03 4.74
N ASP A 96 -13.41 -11.62 4.65
CA ASP A 96 -12.39 -11.88 5.66
C ASP A 96 -11.55 -10.64 6.02
N TYR A 97 -10.85 -10.71 7.15
CA TYR A 97 -9.96 -9.66 7.67
C TYR A 97 -8.73 -10.30 8.27
N VAL A 98 -7.55 -9.80 7.91
CA VAL A 98 -6.29 -10.24 8.48
C VAL A 98 -5.66 -9.10 9.29
N PRO A 99 -5.54 -9.24 10.63
CA PRO A 99 -4.86 -8.24 11.44
C PRO A 99 -3.35 -8.26 11.18
N PHE A 100 -2.75 -7.08 11.24
CA PHE A 100 -1.31 -6.93 11.31
C PHE A 100 -0.92 -6.72 12.77
N ALA A 101 0.17 -7.38 13.20
CA ALA A 101 0.65 -7.21 14.55
C ALA A 101 1.10 -5.76 14.74
N THR A 102 0.55 -5.10 15.76
CA THR A 102 0.99 -3.79 16.19
C THR A 102 2.13 -3.98 17.17
N ALA A 103 3.34 -3.58 16.77
CA ALA A 103 4.44 -3.39 17.71
C ALA A 103 4.46 -1.93 18.18
N ALA A 104 4.95 -1.68 19.40
CA ALA A 104 5.27 -0.31 19.79
C ALA A 104 6.26 0.28 18.76
N PRO A 105 6.07 1.52 18.30
CA PRO A 105 6.96 2.16 17.35
C PRO A 105 8.43 2.02 17.77
N LEU A 106 9.27 1.52 16.85
CA LEU A 106 10.69 1.41 17.12
C LEU A 106 11.30 2.82 17.26
N ARG A 107 12.03 3.06 18.35
CA ARG A 107 12.76 4.31 18.59
C ARG A 107 13.99 4.36 17.67
N LEU A 108 13.97 5.22 16.64
CA LEU A 108 15.05 5.29 15.64
C LEU A 108 16.02 6.48 15.83
N GLY A 109 15.84 7.29 16.87
CA GLY A 109 16.75 8.39 17.20
C GLY A 109 16.07 9.49 18.02
N PRO A 110 16.71 10.66 18.20
CA PRO A 110 16.09 11.75 18.93
C PRO A 110 14.82 12.20 18.21
N ALA A 111 13.68 12.03 18.88
CA ALA A 111 12.34 12.34 18.41
C ALA A 111 12.06 13.85 18.29
N ALA A 112 13.01 14.70 18.68
CA ALA A 112 12.82 16.15 18.71
C ALA A 112 12.59 16.70 17.30
N ALA A 113 11.52 17.47 17.15
CA ALA A 113 11.28 18.26 15.96
C ALA A 113 12.38 19.33 15.83
N PRO A 114 12.89 19.60 14.61
CA PRO A 114 13.75 20.75 14.38
C PRO A 114 13.04 22.07 14.73
N ASP A 115 13.82 23.12 14.99
CA ASP A 115 13.27 24.47 15.21
C ASP A 115 12.31 24.88 14.08
N GLY A 116 11.17 25.44 14.48
CA GLY A 116 10.09 25.81 13.54
C GLY A 116 9.09 24.71 13.23
N PHE A 117 9.27 23.49 13.75
CA PHE A 117 8.30 22.39 13.61
C PHE A 117 7.76 21.93 14.96
N HIS A 118 6.49 21.53 14.96
CA HIS A 118 5.79 21.03 16.13
C HIS A 118 6.15 19.57 16.43
N GLU A 119 6.22 18.72 15.41
CA GLU A 119 6.45 17.28 15.57
C GLU A 119 7.26 16.71 14.40
N ARG A 120 8.11 15.71 14.69
CA ARG A 120 8.73 14.87 13.67
C ARG A 120 8.14 13.47 13.73
N ARG A 121 7.71 12.94 12.58
CA ARG A 121 7.24 11.57 12.42
C ARG A 121 8.05 10.83 11.38
N LEU A 122 8.19 9.52 11.58
CA LEU A 122 8.90 8.62 10.68
C LEU A 122 7.96 7.48 10.30
N TYR A 123 7.85 7.21 9.01
CA TYR A 123 7.08 6.12 8.47
C TYR A 123 7.94 5.24 7.57
N ARG A 124 7.65 3.94 7.53
CA ARG A 124 8.11 3.06 6.47
C ARG A 124 6.94 2.36 5.84
N VAL A 125 6.79 2.47 4.53
CA VAL A 125 5.95 1.56 3.76
C VAL A 125 6.84 0.47 3.21
N LEU A 126 6.58 -0.78 3.62
CA LEU A 126 7.26 -1.96 3.10
C LEU A 126 6.58 -2.39 1.81
N PHE A 127 7.37 -2.84 0.84
CA PHE A 127 6.90 -3.40 -0.42
C PHE A 127 7.60 -4.71 -0.75
N ALA A 128 6.83 -5.62 -1.31
CA ALA A 128 7.28 -6.86 -1.92
C ALA A 128 7.42 -6.69 -3.44
N GLY A 129 8.12 -7.64 -4.06
CA GLY A 129 8.46 -7.62 -5.48
C GLY A 129 9.80 -6.95 -5.75
N ASP A 130 10.11 -6.81 -7.04
CA ASP A 130 11.37 -6.27 -7.51
C ASP A 130 11.14 -5.25 -8.63
N VAL A 131 11.99 -4.23 -8.67
CA VAL A 131 12.04 -3.23 -9.73
C VAL A 131 13.48 -3.01 -10.16
N VAL A 132 13.67 -2.89 -11.47
CA VAL A 132 14.97 -2.53 -12.05
C VAL A 132 15.21 -1.04 -11.82
N GLY A 133 16.30 -0.71 -11.13
CA GLY A 133 16.74 0.66 -10.90
C GLY A 133 17.11 0.94 -9.45
N ASP A 134 17.68 2.12 -9.24
CA ASP A 134 18.12 2.56 -7.93
C ASP A 134 16.98 3.14 -7.09
N GLY A 135 17.25 3.30 -5.80
CA GLY A 135 16.38 4.01 -4.89
C GLY A 135 16.07 5.43 -5.37
N VAL A 136 14.87 5.92 -5.03
CA VAL A 136 14.43 7.29 -5.37
C VAL A 136 14.17 8.06 -4.09
N SER A 137 14.76 9.25 -4.00
CA SER A 137 14.49 10.20 -2.91
C SER A 137 13.76 11.43 -3.42
N GLY A 138 13.05 12.10 -2.52
CA GLY A 138 12.36 13.35 -2.83
C GLY A 138 12.00 14.14 -1.57
N ARG A 139 11.56 15.37 -1.80
CA ARG A 139 11.09 16.28 -0.76
C ARG A 139 9.91 17.10 -1.29
N ARG A 140 8.95 17.41 -0.43
CA ARG A 140 7.79 18.26 -0.74
C ARG A 140 7.34 18.99 0.51
N GLU A 141 6.89 20.23 0.33
CA GLU A 141 6.18 21.00 1.36
C GLU A 141 4.69 21.07 0.99
N VAL A 142 3.81 20.86 1.98
CA VAL A 142 2.36 20.94 1.81
C VAL A 142 1.79 21.61 3.05
N SER A 143 1.16 22.79 2.88
CA SER A 143 0.54 23.53 3.98
C SER A 143 1.49 23.82 5.15
N GLY A 144 2.79 24.01 4.88
CA GLY A 144 3.84 24.19 5.89
C GLY A 144 4.44 22.90 6.44
N ASP A 145 3.79 21.75 6.26
CA ASP A 145 4.37 20.45 6.62
C ASP A 145 5.42 20.05 5.60
N LEU A 146 6.53 19.51 6.08
CA LEU A 146 7.63 19.07 5.25
C LEU A 146 7.73 17.55 5.21
N PHE A 147 7.71 17.02 3.99
CA PHE A 147 7.89 15.61 3.70
C PHE A 147 9.22 15.40 2.99
N SER A 148 10.01 14.45 3.47
CA SER A 148 11.14 13.90 2.72
C SER A 148 11.04 12.39 2.70
N TRP A 149 11.45 11.76 1.61
CA TRP A 149 11.37 10.31 1.49
C TRP A 149 12.53 9.72 0.71
N THR A 150 12.78 8.45 0.96
CA THR A 150 13.73 7.60 0.22
C THR A 150 13.11 6.22 0.04
N LEU A 151 12.99 5.77 -1.21
CA LEU A 151 12.74 4.38 -1.55
C LEU A 151 14.08 3.66 -1.65
N ARG A 152 14.28 2.57 -0.91
CA ARG A 152 15.54 1.79 -0.94
C ARG A 152 15.30 0.33 -0.60
N ARG A 153 16.30 -0.51 -0.83
CA ARG A 153 16.32 -1.87 -0.30
C ARG A 153 16.46 -1.89 1.23
N VAL A 154 15.75 -2.81 1.87
CA VAL A 154 15.76 -3.06 3.32
C VAL A 154 15.86 -4.56 3.59
N GLY A 155 16.14 -4.94 4.85
CA GLY A 155 16.19 -6.35 5.26
C GLY A 155 17.24 -7.16 4.47
N ASN A 156 18.43 -6.60 4.26
CA ASN A 156 19.50 -7.21 3.45
C ASN A 156 19.11 -7.48 1.99
N GLY A 157 18.27 -6.62 1.39
CA GLY A 157 17.87 -6.72 -0.02
C GLY A 157 16.54 -7.44 -0.25
N LEU A 158 15.96 -8.06 0.79
CA LEU A 158 14.76 -8.89 0.68
C LEU A 158 13.48 -8.11 0.39
N ALA A 159 13.44 -6.81 0.70
CA ALA A 159 12.28 -5.97 0.47
C ALA A 159 12.67 -4.55 0.06
N TRP A 160 11.68 -3.79 -0.41
CA TRP A 160 11.79 -2.36 -0.61
C TRP A 160 11.12 -1.62 0.55
N GLY A 161 11.76 -0.57 1.05
CA GLY A 161 11.21 0.32 2.06
C GLY A 161 11.14 1.74 1.51
N LEU A 162 9.95 2.34 1.53
CA LEU A 162 9.76 3.77 1.37
C LEU A 162 9.80 4.39 2.77
N ASP A 163 10.96 4.94 3.13
CA ASP A 163 11.16 5.69 4.36
C ASP A 163 10.67 7.12 4.15
N VAL A 164 9.74 7.60 4.98
CA VAL A 164 9.18 8.95 4.92
C VAL A 164 9.40 9.65 6.25
N THR A 165 10.06 10.80 6.21
CA THR A 165 10.12 11.73 7.34
C THR A 165 9.11 12.83 7.11
N VAL A 166 8.31 13.11 8.14
CA VAL A 166 7.35 14.20 8.17
C VAL A 166 7.76 15.15 9.29
N LEU A 167 7.89 16.43 8.98
CA LEU A 167 7.97 17.50 9.96
C LEU A 167 6.65 18.27 9.89
N LEU A 168 5.86 18.19 10.95
CA LEU A 168 4.57 18.88 11.04
C LEU A 168 4.78 20.29 11.55
N ALA A 169 4.25 21.28 10.85
CA ALA A 169 4.33 22.67 11.26
C ALA A 169 3.40 22.97 12.45
N THR A 170 2.32 22.20 12.59
CA THR A 170 1.32 22.36 13.65
C THR A 170 0.94 21.00 14.27
N SER A 171 -0.04 20.97 15.17
CA SER A 171 -0.62 19.73 15.69
C SER A 171 -1.58 19.04 14.71
N ALA A 172 -1.96 19.70 13.62
CA ALA A 172 -2.77 19.09 12.56
C ALA A 172 -1.91 18.13 11.72
N ASP A 173 -2.47 16.97 11.35
CA ASP A 173 -1.78 15.92 10.61
C ASP A 173 -2.58 15.38 9.42
N ASP A 174 -3.59 16.14 8.97
CA ASP A 174 -4.50 15.76 7.88
C ASP A 174 -3.78 15.56 6.53
N THR A 175 -2.59 16.14 6.37
CA THR A 175 -1.72 16.04 5.18
C THR A 175 -0.97 14.70 5.10
N VAL A 176 -0.78 14.00 6.22
CA VAL A 176 0.09 12.82 6.31
C VAL A 176 -0.48 11.63 5.54
N THR A 177 -1.74 11.28 5.81
CA THR A 177 -2.37 10.11 5.17
C THR A 177 -2.49 10.25 3.65
N PRO A 178 -2.94 11.40 3.10
CA PRO A 178 -2.93 11.64 1.66
C PRO A 178 -1.53 11.51 1.04
N MET A 179 -0.49 12.05 1.70
CA MET A 179 0.87 12.00 1.19
C MET A 179 1.43 10.57 1.18
N LEU A 180 1.25 9.80 2.26
CA LEU A 180 1.65 8.39 2.31
C LEU A 180 0.97 7.57 1.21
N ARG A 181 -0.31 7.86 0.94
CA ARG A 181 -1.07 7.21 -0.12
C ARG A 181 -0.58 7.57 -1.51
N GLU A 182 -0.31 8.85 -1.78
CA GLU A 182 0.22 9.31 -3.06
C GLU A 182 1.56 8.63 -3.35
N LEU A 183 2.50 8.69 -2.40
CA LEU A 183 3.81 8.07 -2.55
C LEU A 183 3.69 6.55 -2.74
N SER A 184 2.83 5.88 -1.97
CA SER A 184 2.60 4.44 -2.12
C SER A 184 2.02 4.08 -3.48
N THR A 185 1.10 4.90 -4.01
CA THR A 185 0.53 4.73 -5.35
C THR A 185 1.61 4.90 -6.43
N GLY A 186 2.50 5.88 -6.28
CA GLY A 186 3.63 6.08 -7.18
C GLY A 186 4.60 4.89 -7.18
N VAL A 187 4.87 4.31 -6.00
CA VAL A 187 5.70 3.11 -5.87
C VAL A 187 5.00 1.87 -6.47
N ARG A 188 3.69 1.71 -6.25
CA ARG A 188 2.88 0.66 -6.90
C ARG A 188 2.91 0.75 -8.42
N GLY A 189 2.92 1.97 -8.98
CA GLY A 189 3.05 2.20 -10.42
C GLY A 189 4.35 1.65 -11.02
N LYS A 190 5.36 1.36 -10.20
CA LYS A 190 6.61 0.71 -10.64
C LYS A 190 6.54 -0.82 -10.61
N GLY A 191 5.45 -1.42 -10.13
CA GLY A 191 5.27 -2.87 -10.02
C GLY A 191 5.44 -3.44 -8.61
N LEU A 192 5.81 -2.61 -7.63
CA LEU A 192 5.94 -3.04 -6.23
C LEU A 192 4.57 -3.21 -5.54
N VAL A 193 4.46 -4.20 -4.66
CA VAL A 193 3.22 -4.52 -3.93
C VAL A 193 3.38 -4.10 -2.46
N PRO A 194 2.57 -3.17 -1.91
CA PRO A 194 2.70 -2.75 -0.52
C PRO A 194 2.44 -3.93 0.41
N VAL A 195 3.19 -4.04 1.49
CA VAL A 195 3.07 -5.08 2.52
C VAL A 195 2.39 -4.51 3.75
N MET A 196 2.90 -3.38 4.26
CA MET A 196 2.36 -2.67 5.41
C MET A 196 3.00 -1.29 5.52
N THR A 197 2.42 -0.42 6.35
CA THR A 197 3.06 0.82 6.82
C THR A 197 3.27 0.77 8.31
N GLU A 198 4.47 1.09 8.73
CA GLU A 198 4.88 1.24 10.12
C GLU A 198 5.13 2.70 10.44
N ARG A 199 4.87 3.08 11.69
CA ARG A 199 5.29 4.37 12.27
C ARG A 199 6.41 4.10 13.27
N PHE A 200 7.41 4.98 13.28
CA PHE A 200 8.53 4.96 14.22
C PHE A 200 8.50 6.20 15.12
N GLU A 201 9.16 6.08 16.26
CA GLU A 201 9.30 7.12 17.29
C GLU A 201 10.76 7.48 17.57
#